data_AF-A0A6B3FFL4-F1
#
_entry.id   AF-A0A6B3FFL4-F1
#
_cell.length_a   1.000
_cell.length_b   1.000
_cell.length_c   1.000
_cell.angle_alpha   90.00
_cell.angle_beta   90.00
_cell.angle_gamma   90.00
#
_symmetry.space_group_name_H-M   'P 1'
#
loop_
_entity.id
_entity.type
_entity.pdbx_description
1 polymer ?
#
loop_
_entity_poly.entity_id
_entity_poly.type
_entity_poly.pdbx_seq_one_letter_code
_entity_poly.pdbx_strand_id
1 'polypeptide(L)' 'PLYTSLERIDPRLHEASGDLYAAPFTTFRKVTFPLSLPGVVSGTLLTFIPAAGDYVNADLLGSTDTRMIGNVIQTLFLRV' A
#
# COMPACT_ATOMS: atom_id res chain seq x y z
N PRO A 1 6.48 2.29 -6.23
CA PRO A 1 6.47 3.72 -5.80
C PRO A 1 7.07 3.99 -4.40
N LEU A 2 7.17 2.97 -3.52
CA LEU A 2 7.80 3.14 -2.20
C LEU A 2 9.32 3.31 -2.31
N TYR A 3 10.00 2.45 -3.08
CA TYR A 3 11.46 2.52 -3.28
C TYR A 3 11.91 3.90 -3.79
N THR A 4 11.25 4.42 -4.81
CA THR A 4 11.54 5.75 -5.39
C THR A 4 11.30 6.90 -4.40
N SER A 5 10.46 6.70 -3.39
CA SER A 5 10.23 7.70 -2.34
C SER A 5 11.31 7.65 -1.27
N LEU A 6 11.81 6.46 -0.94
CA LEU A 6 12.95 6.28 -0.03
C LEU A 6 14.27 6.78 -0.64
N GLU A 7 14.51 6.53 -1.92
CA GLU A 7 15.71 6.98 -2.65
C GLU A 7 15.85 8.50 -2.68
N ARG A 8 14.74 9.24 -2.55
CA ARG A 8 14.72 10.70 -2.53
C ARG A 8 14.97 11.30 -1.14
N ILE A 9 15.05 10.48 -0.08
CA ILE A 9 15.33 10.97 1.27
C ILE A 9 16.80 11.40 1.34
N ASP A 10 17.06 12.63 1.78
CA ASP A 10 18.42 13.15 1.94
C ASP A 10 19.17 12.34 3.03
N PRO A 11 20.33 11.72 2.72
CA PRO A 11 21.16 11.02 3.69
C PRO A 11 21.53 11.86 4.92
N ARG A 12 21.62 13.18 4.79
CA ARG A 12 21.94 14.10 5.89
C ARG A 12 20.92 14.04 7.04
N LEU A 13 19.68 13.65 6.77
CA LEU A 13 18.66 13.49 7.81
C LEU A 13 18.96 12.27 8.71
N HIS A 14 19.60 11.24 8.15
CA HIS A 14 20.07 10.09 8.91
C HIS A 14 21.31 10.42 9.73
N GLU A 15 22.26 11.15 9.13
CA GLU A 15 23.46 11.67 9.82
C GLU A 15 23.06 12.57 11.00
N ALA A 16 22.18 13.53 10.78
CA ALA A 16 21.67 14.42 11.84
C ALA A 16 20.94 13.64 12.95
N SER A 17 20.23 12.55 12.62
CA SER A 17 19.64 11.70 13.66
C SER A 17 20.71 11.00 14.52
N GLY A 18 21.82 10.62 13.91
CA GLY A 18 22.99 10.05 14.58
C GLY A 18 23.69 11.08 15.47
N ASP A 19 23.82 12.32 15.01
CA ASP A 19 24.38 13.43 15.79
C ASP A 19 23.56 13.73 17.06
N LEU A 20 22.24 13.50 17.00
CA LEU A 20 21.34 13.58 18.17
C LEU A 20 21.33 12.30 19.03
N TYR A 21 22.25 11.35 18.80
CA TYR A 21 22.32 10.05 19.47
C TYR A 21 21.01 9.25 19.39
N ALA A 22 20.23 9.41 18.31
CA ALA A 22 19.00 8.66 18.14
C ALA A 22 19.29 7.18 17.82
N ALA A 23 18.59 6.27 18.50
CA ALA A 23 18.62 4.85 18.16
C ALA A 23 17.99 4.58 16.77
N PRO A 24 18.38 3.52 16.04
CA PRO A 24 17.88 3.23 14.70
C PRO A 24 16.36 3.16 14.58
N PHE A 25 15.67 2.63 15.60
CA PHE A 25 14.21 2.61 15.64
C PHE A 25 13.59 4.01 15.73
N THR A 26 14.24 4.92 16.48
CA THR A 26 13.83 6.32 16.59
C THR A 26 14.01 7.04 15.26
N THR A 27 15.15 6.84 14.59
CA THR A 27 15.42 7.38 13.25
C THR A 27 14.39 6.87 12.25
N PHE A 28 14.11 5.55 12.23
CA PHE A 28 13.08 5.00 11.35
C PHE A 28 11.71 5.64 11.60
N ARG A 29 11.25 5.67 12.85
CA ARG A 29 9.90 6.13 13.18
C ARG A 29 9.71 7.64 13.00
N LYS A 30 10.75 8.44 13.24
CA LYS A 30 10.68 9.92 13.20
C LYS A 30 11.16 10.53 11.88
N VAL A 31 12.00 9.84 11.12
CA VAL A 31 12.59 10.35 9.87
C VAL A 31 12.07 9.52 8.69
N THR A 32 12.45 8.25 8.60
CA THR A 32 12.18 7.41 7.42
C THR A 32 10.70 7.16 7.18
N PHE A 33 9.95 6.79 8.20
CA PHE A 33 8.52 6.47 8.10
C PHE A 33 7.68 7.66 7.64
N PRO A 34 7.74 8.84 8.29
CA PRO A 34 6.95 9.99 7.85
C PRO A 34 7.36 10.51 6.46
N LEU A 35 8.65 10.47 6.11
CA LEU A 35 9.12 10.91 4.79
C LEU A 35 8.75 9.93 3.66
N SER A 36 8.57 8.65 3.98
CA SER A 36 8.15 7.62 3.02
C SER A 36 6.63 7.48 2.87
N LEU A 37 5.82 8.11 3.74
CA LEU A 37 4.35 8.07 3.70
C LEU A 37 3.74 8.35 2.31
N PRO A 38 4.19 9.38 1.55
CA PRO A 38 3.67 9.62 0.20
C PRO A 38 3.87 8.42 -0.74
N GLY A 39 5.01 7.72 -0.60
CA GLY A 39 5.34 6.51 -1.35
C GLY A 39 4.53 5.29 -0.92
N VAL A 40 4.26 5.17 0.39
CA VAL A 40 3.38 4.14 0.95
C VAL A 40 1.97 4.31 0.41
N VAL A 41 1.38 5.51 0.51
CA VAL A 41 0.03 5.80 0.00
C VAL A 41 -0.07 5.53 -1.49
N SER A 42 0.90 6.01 -2.27
CA SER A 42 0.95 5.74 -3.71
C SER A 42 1.07 4.24 -4.03
N GLY A 43 1.83 3.49 -3.23
CA GLY A 43 1.97 2.04 -3.36
C GLY A 43 0.71 1.29 -3.02
N THR A 44 0.06 1.64 -1.93
CA THR A 44 -1.22 1.07 -1.52
C THR A 44 -2.29 1.32 -2.57
N LEU A 45 -2.39 2.53 -3.13
CA LEU A 45 -3.37 2.80 -4.19
C LEU A 45 -3.08 1.99 -5.46
N LEU A 46 -1.81 1.89 -5.86
CA LEU A 46 -1.39 1.12 -7.02
C LEU A 46 -1.74 -0.37 -6.92
N THR A 47 -1.70 -0.95 -5.71
CA THR A 47 -2.06 -2.36 -5.50
C THR A 47 -3.54 -2.55 -5.17
N PHE A 48 -4.16 -1.60 -4.49
CA PHE A 48 -5.56 -1.69 -4.05
C PHE A 48 -6.54 -1.58 -5.22
N ILE A 49 -6.29 -0.67 -6.17
CA ILE A 49 -7.17 -0.49 -7.34
C ILE A 49 -7.36 -1.80 -8.13
N PRO A 50 -6.30 -2.50 -8.59
CA PRO A 50 -6.46 -3.77 -9.28
C PRO A 50 -7.00 -4.87 -8.36
N ALA A 51 -6.56 -4.93 -7.09
CA ALA A 51 -7.03 -5.96 -6.16
C ALA A 51 -8.54 -5.87 -5.87
N ALA A 52 -9.09 -4.65 -5.78
CA ALA A 52 -10.52 -4.44 -5.60
C ALA A 52 -11.33 -4.73 -6.87
N GLY A 53 -10.72 -4.57 -8.05
CA GLY A 53 -11.33 -4.84 -9.35
C GLY A 53 -11.25 -6.29 -9.81
N ASP A 54 -10.46 -7.14 -9.14
CA ASP A 54 -10.26 -8.54 -9.52
C ASP A 54 -11.37 -9.48 -9.02
N TYR A 55 -12.62 -9.10 -9.32
CA TYR A 55 -13.80 -9.92 -9.00
C TYR A 55 -13.90 -11.16 -9.90
N VAL A 56 -13.22 -11.18 -11.04
CA VAL A 56 -13.21 -12.29 -11.99
C VAL A 56 -12.38 -13.46 -11.44
N ASN A 57 -11.18 -13.23 -10.89
CA ASN A 57 -10.47 -14.29 -10.19
C ASN A 57 -11.20 -14.75 -8.93
N ALA A 58 -11.90 -13.85 -8.23
CA ALA A 58 -12.74 -14.23 -7.09
C ALA A 58 -13.91 -15.13 -7.50
N ASP A 59 -14.49 -14.97 -8.69
CA ASP A 59 -15.55 -15.83 -9.21
C ASP A 59 -15.02 -17.21 -9.65
N LEU A 60 -13.81 -17.24 -10.23
CA LEU A 60 -13.18 -18.46 -10.73
C LEU A 60 -12.52 -19.32 -9.64
N LEU A 61 -11.98 -18.70 -8.59
CA LEU A 61 -11.22 -19.36 -7.52
C LEU A 61 -11.90 -19.28 -6.14
N GLY A 62 -12.94 -18.46 -5.98
CA GLY A 62 -13.66 -18.29 -4.73
C GLY A 62 -14.77 -19.31 -4.50
N SER A 63 -15.16 -19.46 -3.24
CA SER A 63 -16.33 -20.25 -2.83
C SER A 63 -17.58 -19.35 -2.71
N THR A 64 -18.77 -19.94 -2.62
CA THR A 64 -20.06 -19.24 -2.45
C THR A 64 -20.11 -18.26 -1.27
N ASP A 65 -19.20 -18.37 -0.30
CA ASP A 65 -19.09 -17.51 0.89
C ASP A 65 -18.09 -16.34 0.75
N THR A 66 -17.19 -16.37 -0.24
CA THR A 66 -16.24 -15.27 -0.52
C THR A 66 -16.70 -14.49 -1.74
N ARG A 67 -17.61 -13.54 -1.53
CA ARG A 67 -18.15 -12.71 -2.61
C ARG A 67 -17.52 -11.32 -2.58
N MET A 68 -17.03 -10.88 -3.74
CA MET A 68 -16.64 -9.49 -3.95
C MET A 68 -17.89 -8.67 -4.31
N ILE A 69 -17.86 -7.36 -4.01
CA ILE A 69 -18.96 -6.43 -4.38
C ILE A 69 -19.29 -6.52 -5.88
N GLY A 70 -18.27 -6.73 -6.72
CA GLY A 70 -18.44 -6.94 -8.17
C GLY A 70 -19.33 -8.15 -8.52
N ASN A 71 -19.21 -9.27 -7.82
CA ASN A 71 -20.04 -10.46 -8.07
C ASN A 71 -21.52 -10.20 -7.74
N VAL A 72 -21.79 -9.39 -6.71
CA VAL A 72 -23.16 -9.03 -6.31
C VAL A 72 -23.82 -8.14 -7.37
N ILE A 73 -23.10 -7.14 -7.89
CA ILE A 73 -23.61 -6.26 -8.95
C ILE A 73 -23.89 -7.07 -10.22
N GLN A 74 -22.98 -7.97 -10.63
CA GLN A 74 -23.18 -8.82 -11.80
C GLN A 74 -24.42 -9.73 -11.66
N THR A 75 -24.61 -10.34 -10.48
CA THR A 75 -25.75 -11.24 -10.23
C THR A 75 -27.09 -10.49 -10.26
N LEU A 76 -27.13 -9.23 -9.82
CA LEU A 76 -28.36 -8.42 -9.77
C LEU A 76 -28.78 -7.84 -11.13
N PHE A 77 -27.83 -7.54 -12.03
CA PHE A 77 -28.11 -6.78 -13.25
C PHE A 77 -27.80 -7.51 -14.57
N LEU A 78 -26.93 -8.52 -14.55
CA LEU A 78 -26.45 -9.18 -15.78
C LEU A 78 -26.88 -10.65 -15.89
N ARG A 79 -27.54 -11.20 -14.88
CA ARG A 79 -28.12 -12.56 -14.92
C ARG A 79 -29.60 -12.48 -15.33
N VAL A 80 -29.86 -12.57 -16.64
CA VAL A 80 -31.16 -12.93 -17.22
C VAL A 80 -31.15 -14.42 -17.54
#